data_AF-A0A2A4YNG8-F1
#
_entry.id   AF-A0A2A4YNG8-F1
#
_cell.length_a   1.000
_cell.length_b   1.000
_cell.length_c   1.000
_cell.angle_alpha   90.00
_cell.angle_beta   90.00
_cell.angle_gamma   90.00
#
_symmetry.space_group_name_H-M   'P 1'
#
loop_
_entity.id
_entity.type
_entity.pdbx_description
1 polymer ?
#
loop_
_entity_poly.entity_id
_entity_poly.type
_entity_poly.pdbx_seq_one_letter_code
_entity_poly.pdbx_strand_id
1 'polypeptide(L)'
;MSIHIYKGEYETITELCSDDWDLPTQIDKLEEWLIKDGKLLPEGNYVADIGFGIRKEASGGGAVLNLNTIKMLSDIGMEVYFSEYKIES
;
A
#
# COMPACT_ATOMS: atom_id res chain seq x y z
N MET A 1 3.79 10.09 5.96
CA MET A 1 2.82 9.06 5.52
C MET A 1 3.40 8.35 4.33
N SER A 2 3.21 7.03 4.21
CA SER A 2 3.65 6.33 3.02
C SER A 2 2.74 5.17 2.58
N ILE A 3 1.87 4.67 3.46
CA ILE A 3 0.62 4.01 3.03
C ILE A 3 -0.55 4.51 3.87
N HIS A 4 -1.59 5.03 3.23
CA HIS A 4 -2.85 5.42 3.86
C HIS A 4 -3.96 4.47 3.40
N ILE A 5 -4.59 3.77 4.34
CA ILE A 5 -5.67 2.83 4.05
C ILE A 5 -7.00 3.42 4.52
N TYR A 6 -7.94 3.54 3.59
CA TYR A 6 -9.24 4.15 3.85
C TYR A 6 -10.38 3.45 3.10
N LYS A 7 -11.61 3.71 3.53
CA LYS A 7 -12.86 3.25 2.91
C LYS A 7 -13.70 4.46 2.50
N GLY A 8 -14.18 4.45 1.24
CA GLY A 8 -14.89 5.62 0.70
C GLY A 8 -14.03 6.89 0.74
N GLU A 9 -14.63 8.05 0.96
CA GLU A 9 -13.91 9.34 0.93
C GLU A 9 -13.39 9.82 2.30
N TYR A 10 -13.84 9.23 3.42
CA TYR A 10 -13.66 9.84 4.75
C TYR A 10 -13.29 8.87 5.88
N GLU A 11 -13.36 7.55 5.69
CA GLU A 11 -13.11 6.59 6.76
C GLU A 11 -11.67 6.07 6.70
N THR A 12 -10.79 6.61 7.54
CA THR A 12 -9.44 6.07 7.72
C THR A 12 -9.50 4.75 8.49
N ILE A 13 -8.93 3.70 7.91
CA ILE A 13 -8.79 2.38 8.54
C ILE A 13 -7.46 2.31 9.30
N THR A 14 -6.36 2.64 8.63
CA THR A 14 -5.03 2.65 9.24
C THR A 14 -4.01 3.40 8.38
N GLU A 15 -2.83 3.62 8.95
CA GLU A 15 -1.66 4.12 8.25
C GLU A 15 -0.49 3.16 8.50
N LEU A 16 0.27 2.86 7.44
CA LEU A 16 1.44 2.00 7.52
C LEU A 16 2.70 2.78 7.09
N CYS A 17 3.85 2.29 7.53
CA CYS A 17 5.16 2.70 7.02
C CYS A 17 5.50 4.20 7.15
N SER A 18 5.18 4.82 8.29
CA SER A 18 5.54 6.22 8.56
C SER A 18 6.99 6.54 8.20
N ASP A 19 7.16 7.50 7.28
CA ASP A 19 8.43 8.03 6.74
C ASP A 19 9.30 7.05 5.95
N ASP A 20 8.77 5.89 5.55
CA ASP A 20 9.42 4.98 4.61
C ASP A 20 8.90 5.23 3.19
N TRP A 21 9.78 5.59 2.25
CA TRP A 21 9.42 5.89 0.86
C TRP A 21 9.85 4.80 -0.12
N ASP A 22 10.32 3.65 0.38
CA ASP A 22 10.78 2.53 -0.41
C ASP A 22 9.62 1.59 -0.78
N LEU A 23 9.22 1.64 -2.06
CA LEU A 23 8.08 0.85 -2.57
C LEU A 23 8.16 -0.67 -2.26
N PRO A 24 9.29 -1.37 -2.43
CA PRO A 24 9.42 -2.77 -2.01
C PRO A 24 9.08 -3.01 -0.53
N THR A 25 9.67 -2.24 0.38
CA THR A 25 9.42 -2.37 1.82
C THR A 25 7.95 -2.08 2.16
N GLN A 26 7.35 -1.09 1.51
CA GLN A 26 5.93 -0.77 1.64
C GLN A 26 5.02 -1.93 1.20
N ILE A 27 5.31 -2.58 0.08
CA ILE A 27 4.52 -3.72 -0.40
C ILE A 27 4.60 -4.91 0.56
N ASP A 28 5.79 -5.22 1.09
CA ASP A 28 5.95 -6.29 2.09
C ASP A 28 5.11 -6.00 3.34
N LYS A 29 5.10 -4.74 3.79
CA LYS A 29 4.34 -4.30 4.97
C LYS A 29 2.84 -4.31 4.74
N LEU A 30 2.38 -3.95 3.54
CA LEU A 30 0.98 -4.08 3.16
C LEU A 30 0.55 -5.56 3.16
N GLU A 31 1.38 -6.46 2.63
CA GLU A 31 1.10 -7.90 2.65
C GLU A 31 1.00 -8.46 4.07
N GLU A 32 1.96 -8.13 4.94
CA GLU A 32 1.93 -8.52 6.36
C GLU A 32 0.63 -8.05 7.04
N TRP A 33 0.23 -6.81 6.78
CA TRP A 33 -1.00 -6.24 7.36
C TRP A 33 -2.26 -6.91 6.80
N LEU A 34 -2.34 -7.19 5.49
CA LEU A 34 -3.46 -7.90 4.89
C LEU A 34 -3.62 -9.30 5.50
N ILE A 35 -2.52 -10.03 5.69
CA ILE A 35 -2.52 -11.37 6.29
C ILE A 35 -2.98 -11.33 7.75
N LYS A 36 -2.62 -10.29 8.50
CA LYS A 36 -2.90 -10.19 9.93
C LYS A 36 -4.28 -9.63 10.21
N ASP A 37 -4.57 -8.45 9.69
CA ASP A 37 -5.70 -7.61 10.04
C ASP A 37 -6.63 -7.36 8.85
N GLY A 38 -6.08 -7.07 7.65
CA GLY A 38 -6.87 -6.68 6.47
C GLY A 38 -7.86 -7.75 6.00
N LYS A 39 -7.51 -9.04 6.09
CA LYS A 39 -8.41 -10.16 5.77
C LYS A 39 -9.67 -10.25 6.65
N LEU A 40 -9.69 -9.54 7.78
CA LEU A 40 -10.83 -9.50 8.71
C LEU A 40 -11.79 -8.36 8.38
N LEU A 41 -11.42 -7.47 7.46
CA LEU A 41 -12.32 -6.43 7.00
C LEU A 41 -13.51 -7.04 6.25
N PRO A 42 -14.73 -6.49 6.44
CA PRO A 42 -15.84 -6.84 5.57
C PRO A 42 -15.56 -6.36 4.14
N GLU A 43 -16.22 -6.96 3.15
CA GLU A 43 -16.18 -6.47 1.77
C GLU A 43 -16.63 -5.00 1.70
N GLY A 44 -15.95 -4.21 0.87
CA GLY A 44 -16.21 -2.78 0.74
C GLY A 44 -15.41 -2.15 -0.40
N ASN A 45 -15.36 -0.82 -0.41
CA ASN A 45 -14.62 -0.02 -1.37
C ASN A 45 -13.41 0.63 -0.69
N TYR A 46 -12.38 -0.19 -0.45
CA TYR A 46 -11.17 0.26 0.22
C TYR A 46 -10.12 0.73 -0.77
N VAL A 47 -9.24 1.62 -0.34
CA VAL A 47 -8.05 2.02 -1.08
C VAL A 47 -6.85 1.95 -0.15
N ALA A 48 -5.77 1.34 -0.64
CA ALA A 48 -4.43 1.50 -0.09
C ALA A 48 -3.68 2.50 -0.96
N ASP A 49 -3.57 3.75 -0.50
CA ASP A 49 -2.80 4.81 -1.16
C ASP A 49 -1.34 4.74 -0.72
N ILE A 50 -0.47 4.33 -1.63
CA ILE A 50 0.95 4.12 -1.39
C ILE A 50 1.73 5.31 -1.96
N GLY A 51 2.23 6.15 -1.06
CA GLY A 51 3.15 7.23 -1.37
C GLY A 51 4.59 6.72 -1.39
N PHE A 52 5.24 6.72 -2.55
CA PHE A 52 6.62 6.25 -2.69
C PHE A 52 7.51 7.29 -3.39
N GLY A 53 8.80 7.22 -3.11
CA GLY A 53 9.76 8.19 -3.61
C GLY A 53 10.56 7.72 -4.82
N ILE A 54 10.82 8.64 -5.75
CA ILE A 54 11.72 8.38 -6.88
C ILE A 54 13.17 8.32 -6.38
N ARG A 55 13.78 7.15 -6.49
CA ARG A 55 15.21 6.95 -6.17
C ARG A 55 16.09 7.58 -7.27
N LYS A 56 16.85 8.62 -6.92
CA LYS A 56 17.71 9.38 -7.85
C LYS A 56 18.72 8.54 -8.62
N GLU A 57 19.19 7.44 -8.03
CA GLU A 57 20.20 6.53 -8.58
C GLU A 57 19.62 5.18 -9.04
N ALA A 58 18.30 5.05 -9.14
CA ALA A 58 17.69 3.79 -9.57
C ALA A 58 17.99 3.54 -11.06
N SER A 59 18.70 2.44 -11.33
CA SER A 59 18.93 1.90 -12.68
C SER A 59 17.93 0.80 -13.06
N GLY A 60 16.92 0.59 -12.20
CA GLY A 60 15.93 -0.48 -12.26
C GLY A 60 15.52 -0.89 -10.84
N GLY A 61 14.25 -1.25 -10.65
CA GLY A 61 13.70 -1.65 -9.36
C GLY A 61 12.17 -1.61 -9.38
N GLY A 62 11.54 -2.41 -8.53
CA GLY A 62 10.08 -2.47 -8.44
C GLY A 62 9.67 -3.37 -7.29
N ALA A 63 8.38 -3.35 -6.97
CA ALA A 63 7.78 -4.22 -5.99
C ALA A 63 6.78 -5.15 -6.67
N VAL A 64 6.56 -6.34 -6.10
CA VAL A 64 5.64 -7.34 -6.66
C VAL A 64 4.46 -7.48 -5.72
N LEU A 65 3.28 -7.10 -6.20
CA LEU A 65 2.03 -7.57 -5.61
C LEU A 65 1.83 -9.02 -6.05
N ASN A 66 2.13 -9.96 -5.16
CA ASN A 66 2.00 -11.37 -5.48
C ASN A 66 0.52 -11.80 -5.60
N LEU A 67 0.27 -12.98 -6.18
CA LEU A 67 -1.10 -13.47 -6.43
C LEU A 67 -1.92 -13.67 -5.16
N ASN A 68 -1.30 -13.99 -4.02
CA ASN A 68 -2.02 -14.12 -2.76
C ASN A 68 -2.48 -12.75 -2.26
N THR A 69 -1.62 -11.73 -2.33
CA THR A 69 -1.94 -10.35 -2.00
C THR A 69 -3.07 -9.83 -2.90
N ILE A 70 -2.96 -10.03 -4.22
CA ILE A 70 -4.02 -9.67 -5.18
C ILE A 70 -5.35 -10.34 -4.82
N LYS A 71 -5.33 -11.62 -4.45
CA LYS A 71 -6.54 -12.33 -4.05
C LYS A 71 -7.16 -11.72 -2.79
N MET A 72 -6.35 -11.45 -1.75
CA MET A 72 -6.85 -10.83 -0.52
C MET A 72 -7.45 -9.44 -0.77
N LEU A 73 -6.79 -8.63 -1.61
CA LEU A 73 -7.29 -7.32 -2.03
C LEU A 73 -8.65 -7.47 -2.74
N SER A 74 -8.76 -8.42 -3.67
CA SER A 74 -10.01 -8.70 -4.39
C SER A 74 -11.12 -9.19 -3.46
N ASP A 75 -10.81 -10.04 -2.49
CA ASP A 75 -11.80 -10.64 -1.58
C ASP A 75 -12.44 -9.57 -0.67
N ILE A 76 -11.72 -8.49 -0.34
CA ILE A 76 -12.23 -7.39 0.50
C ILE A 76 -12.67 -6.16 -0.31
N GLY A 77 -12.46 -6.13 -1.62
CA GLY A 77 -12.75 -4.98 -2.48
C GLY A 77 -11.80 -3.79 -2.26
N MET A 78 -10.50 -4.07 -2.15
CA MET A 78 -9.47 -3.05 -1.98
C MET A 78 -8.72 -2.78 -3.29
N GLU A 79 -8.67 -1.52 -3.70
CA GLU A 79 -7.80 -1.04 -4.76
C GLU A 79 -6.48 -0.54 -4.19
N VAL A 80 -5.43 -0.52 -5.02
CA VAL A 80 -4.12 0.06 -4.66
C VAL A 80 -3.90 1.27 -5.55
N TYR A 81 -3.70 2.43 -4.91
CA TYR A 81 -3.37 3.68 -5.58
C TYR A 81 -1.90 4.00 -5.35
N PHE A 82 -1.18 4.33 -6.42
CA PHE A 82 0.26 4.59 -6.36
C PHE A 82 0.52 6.09 -6.56
N SER A 83 1.06 6.72 -5.53
CA SER A 83 1.37 8.15 -5.48
C SER A 83 2.88 8.35 -5.51
N GLU A 84 3.41 8.90 -6.60
CA GLU A 84 4.84 9.12 -6.76
C GLU A 84 5.25 10.52 -6.25
N TYR A 85 6.30 10.58 -5.43
CA TYR A 85 6.85 11.81 -4.87
C TYR A 85 8.33 11.99 -5.22
N LYS A 86 8.72 13.24 -5.49
CA LYS A 86 10.13 13.63 -5.49
C LYS A 86 10.59 13.73 -4.05
N ILE A 87 11.52 12.87 -3.63
CA ILE A 87 12.23 13.08 -2.37
C ILE A 87 13.31 14.12 -2.66
N GLU A 88 13.16 15.33 -2.13
CA GLU A 88 14.23 16.33 -2.12
C GLU A 88 15.31 15.86 -1.12
N SER A 89 16.55 15.74 -1.62
CA SER A 89 17.74 15.31 -0.87
C SER A 89 18.31 16.42 -0.01
#